data_AF-A0A5E9CZC6-F1
#
_entry.id   AF-A0A5E9CZC6-F1
#
_cell.length_a   1.000
_cell.length_b   1.000
_cell.length_c   1.000
_cell.angle_alpha   90.00
_cell.angle_beta   90.00
_cell.angle_gamma   90.00
#
_symmetry.space_group_name_H-M   'P 1'
#
loop_
_entity.id
_entity.type
_entity.pdbx_description
1 polymer ?
#
loop_
_entity_poly.entity_id
_entity_poly.type
_entity_poly.pdbx_seq_one_letter_code
_entity_poly.pdbx_strand_id
1 'polypeptide(L)'
;MATGTTSGTGVPTNSTVGPNYKFAIKMDFGSGSVDIEEKMPSGNWIKVVTGITADYSNVWESPAMTTIRLNVTSHVSAIEWAVIPGDLKS
;
A
#
# COMPACT_ATOMS: atom_id res chain seq x y z
N MET A 1 -7.54 -8.55 -2.46
CA MET A 1 -7.69 -7.13 -2.88
C MET A 1 -8.16 -6.35 -1.68
N ALA A 2 -7.70 -5.12 -1.51
CA ALA A 2 -8.19 -4.19 -0.51
C ALA A 2 -8.39 -2.81 -1.14
N THR A 3 -9.46 -2.12 -0.78
CA THR A 3 -9.76 -0.76 -1.23
C THR A 3 -10.39 0.03 -0.09
N GLY A 4 -10.26 1.35 -0.10
CA GLY A 4 -10.95 2.18 0.87
C GLY A 4 -10.60 3.65 0.79
N THR A 5 -11.16 4.40 1.72
CA THR A 5 -10.90 5.82 1.93
C THR A 5 -10.47 6.01 3.38
N THR A 6 -9.45 6.83 3.64
CA THR A 6 -8.98 7.14 5.00
C THR A 6 -8.73 8.62 5.17
N SER A 7 -9.09 9.17 6.33
CA SER A 7 -8.84 10.55 6.74
C SER A 7 -8.15 10.58 8.12
N GLY A 8 -7.37 9.54 8.41
CA GLY A 8 -6.62 9.33 9.65
C GLY A 8 -5.18 8.89 9.34
N THR A 9 -4.26 9.12 10.27
CA THR A 9 -2.89 8.59 10.20
C THR A 9 -2.83 7.14 10.69
N GLY A 10 -1.76 6.44 10.32
CA GLY A 10 -1.53 5.04 10.63
C GLY A 10 -2.00 4.10 9.53
N VAL A 11 -2.02 2.81 9.85
CA VAL A 11 -2.38 1.74 8.92
C VAL A 11 -3.91 1.69 8.77
N PRO A 12 -4.47 1.95 7.57
CA PRO A 12 -5.92 1.84 7.38
C PRO A 12 -6.39 0.39 7.60
N THR A 13 -7.58 0.24 8.18
CA THR A 13 -8.21 -1.06 8.39
C THR A 13 -8.30 -1.83 7.07
N ASN A 14 -7.90 -3.09 7.07
CA ASN A 14 -7.90 -3.99 5.91
C ASN A 14 -6.97 -3.60 4.74
N SER A 15 -6.02 -2.68 4.89
CA SER A 15 -5.04 -2.34 3.84
C SER A 15 -3.98 -3.43 3.59
N THR A 16 -3.91 -4.45 4.44
CA THR A 16 -2.98 -5.57 4.32
C THR A 16 -3.38 -6.51 3.18
N VAL A 17 -2.51 -6.68 2.17
CA VAL A 17 -2.75 -7.53 0.99
C VAL A 17 -1.55 -8.42 0.71
N GLY A 18 -1.82 -9.69 0.43
CA GLY A 18 -0.82 -10.73 0.14
C GLY A 18 -1.08 -12.02 0.92
N PRO A 19 -0.18 -13.02 0.84
CA PRO A 19 1.07 -12.98 0.09
C PRO A 19 0.88 -13.03 -1.43
N ASN A 20 1.65 -12.25 -2.21
CA ASN A 20 1.67 -12.28 -3.69
C ASN A 20 3.05 -11.79 -4.21
N TYR A 21 3.36 -12.05 -5.49
CA TYR A 21 4.53 -11.53 -6.20
C TYR A 21 4.27 -10.17 -6.88
N LYS A 22 3.00 -9.83 -7.14
CA LYS A 22 2.64 -8.65 -7.93
C LYS A 22 1.44 -7.93 -7.34
N PHE A 23 1.47 -6.61 -7.38
CA PHE A 23 0.43 -5.75 -6.83
C PHE A 23 0.23 -4.54 -7.75
N ALA A 24 -1.02 -4.26 -8.12
CA ALA A 24 -1.39 -2.95 -8.65
C ALA A 24 -1.81 -2.07 -7.46
N ILE A 25 -1.17 -0.93 -7.31
CA ILE A 25 -1.39 0.02 -6.21
C ILE A 25 -1.89 1.30 -6.83
N LYS A 26 -3.08 1.74 -6.41
CA LYS A 26 -3.70 2.98 -6.83
C LYS A 26 -4.01 3.82 -5.60
N MET A 27 -3.73 5.11 -5.68
CA MET A 27 -4.07 6.08 -4.66
C MET A 27 -4.46 7.38 -5.35
N ASP A 28 -5.60 7.93 -4.93
CA ASP A 28 -6.02 9.28 -5.24
C ASP A 28 -5.70 10.14 -4.02
N PHE A 29 -4.78 11.08 -4.22
CA PHE A 29 -4.34 11.97 -3.18
C PHE A 29 -5.11 13.27 -3.28
N GLY A 30 -5.81 13.62 -2.20
CA GLY A 30 -5.98 15.04 -1.92
C GLY A 30 -4.66 15.62 -1.42
N SER A 31 -4.52 15.84 -0.11
CA SER A 31 -3.25 16.28 0.49
C SER A 31 -2.88 15.39 1.67
N GLY A 32 -1.67 14.83 1.66
CA GLY A 32 -1.19 13.89 2.68
C GLY A 32 0.03 13.11 2.22
N SER A 33 0.41 12.09 2.98
CA SER A 33 1.51 11.20 2.65
C SER A 33 1.24 9.76 3.07
N VAL A 34 1.66 8.80 2.24
CA VAL A 34 1.50 7.36 2.49
C VAL A 34 2.83 6.64 2.25
N ASP A 35 3.15 5.71 3.14
CA ASP A 35 4.20 4.71 2.94
C ASP A 35 3.57 3.38 2.51
N ILE A 36 4.24 2.66 1.61
CA ILE A 36 3.96 1.25 1.37
C ILE A 36 4.92 0.45 2.23
N GLU A 37 4.38 -0.42 3.08
CA GLU A 37 5.15 -1.26 3.99
C GLU A 37 5.07 -2.73 3.59
N GLU A 38 6.18 -3.44 3.70
CA GLU A 38 6.32 -4.87 3.42
C GLU A 38 6.55 -5.65 4.71
N LYS A 39 5.91 -6.82 4.83
CA LYS A 39 6.09 -7.73 5.97
C LYS A 39 7.28 -8.66 5.73
N MET A 40 8.32 -8.51 6.55
CA MET A 40 9.49 -9.38 6.57
C MET A 40 9.17 -10.77 7.14
N PRO A 41 9.98 -11.80 6.84
CA PRO A 41 9.82 -13.15 7.42
C PRO A 41 9.81 -13.17 8.95
N SER A 42 10.50 -12.22 9.60
CA SER A 42 10.49 -12.06 11.07
C SER A 42 9.16 -11.56 11.64
N GLY A 43 8.22 -11.15 10.79
CA GLY A 43 6.95 -10.52 11.18
C GLY A 43 7.00 -8.99 11.29
N ASN A 44 8.20 -8.39 11.20
CA ASN A 44 8.38 -6.94 11.22
C ASN A 44 7.91 -6.31 9.90
N TRP A 45 7.46 -5.06 9.98
CA TRP A 45 7.10 -4.26 8.81
C TRP A 45 8.20 -3.27 8.49
N ILE A 46 8.58 -3.17 7.22
CA ILE A 46 9.57 -2.21 6.73
C ILE A 46 8.95 -1.34 5.65
N LYS A 47 9.39 -0.09 5.52
CA LYS A 47 8.95 0.81 4.45
C LYS A 47 9.71 0.47 3.17
N VAL A 48 8.99 0.22 2.08
CA VAL A 48 9.57 -0.08 0.76
C VAL A 48 9.33 1.03 -0.25
N VAL A 49 8.27 1.83 -0.06
CA VAL A 49 8.07 3.11 -0.75
C VAL A 49 7.69 4.13 0.32
N THR A 50 8.42 5.25 0.39
CA THR A 50 8.26 6.24 1.47
C THR A 50 7.72 7.55 0.91
N GLY A 51 6.80 8.18 1.63
CA GLY A 51 6.44 9.58 1.43
C GLY A 51 5.76 9.87 0.08
N ILE A 52 4.87 8.98 -0.37
CA ILE A 52 4.05 9.24 -1.56
C ILE A 52 3.10 10.38 -1.22
N THR A 53 3.14 11.50 -1.96
CA THR A 53 2.40 12.74 -1.67
C THR A 53 1.53 13.27 -2.81
N ALA A 54 1.40 12.50 -3.88
CA ALA A 54 0.60 12.82 -5.07
C ALA A 54 0.01 11.54 -5.66
N ASP A 55 -1.01 11.67 -6.52
CA ASP A 55 -1.68 10.57 -7.21
C ASP A 55 -0.69 9.49 -7.65
N TYR A 56 -0.98 8.26 -7.24
CA TYR A 56 -0.05 7.16 -7.38
C TYR A 56 -0.74 5.98 -8.03
N SER A 57 -0.29 5.61 -9.21
CA SER A 57 -0.74 4.39 -9.89
C SER A 57 0.50 3.65 -10.39
N ASN A 58 0.84 2.55 -9.73
CA ASN A 58 2.01 1.76 -10.09
C ASN A 58 1.77 0.27 -9.93
N VAL A 59 2.56 -0.51 -10.65
CA VAL A 59 2.66 -1.95 -10.49
C VAL A 59 3.93 -2.24 -9.69
N TRP A 60 3.76 -2.84 -8.52
CA TRP A 60 4.87 -3.28 -7.67
C TRP A 60 5.06 -4.79 -7.82
N GLU A 61 6.28 -5.21 -8.16
CA GLU A 61 6.68 -6.62 -8.28
C GLU A 61 7.72 -6.93 -7.19
N SER A 62 7.57 -8.09 -6.55
CA SER A 62 8.53 -8.62 -5.58
C SER A 62 9.12 -9.94 -6.08
N PRO A 63 10.42 -10.21 -5.85
CA PRO A 63 11.05 -11.47 -6.21
C PRO A 63 10.55 -12.66 -5.37
N ALA A 64 9.83 -12.41 -4.27
CA ALA A 64 9.29 -13.43 -3.39
C ALA A 64 7.82 -13.15 -3.03
N MET A 65 7.09 -14.19 -2.62
CA MET A 65 5.75 -14.05 -2.07
C MET A 65 5.79 -13.15 -0.83
N THR A 66 5.15 -11.99 -0.91
CA THR A 66 5.23 -10.99 0.15
C THR A 66 3.88 -10.38 0.47
N THR A 67 3.73 -9.81 1.66
CA THR A 67 2.51 -9.14 2.10
C THR A 67 2.82 -7.66 2.30
N ILE A 68 2.00 -6.79 1.72
CA ILE A 68 2.14 -5.34 1.89
C ILE A 68 0.96 -4.74 2.64
N ARG A 69 1.14 -3.54 3.18
CA ARG A 69 0.08 -2.69 3.70
C ARG A 69 0.39 -1.22 3.41
N LEU A 70 -0.61 -0.37 3.61
CA LEU A 70 -0.44 1.08 3.52
C LEU A 70 -0.29 1.67 4.93
N ASN A 71 0.55 2.68 5.08
CA ASN A 71 0.68 3.44 6.32
C ASN A 71 0.58 4.95 6.01
N VAL A 72 -0.52 5.57 6.39
CA VAL A 72 -0.74 7.00 6.18
C VAL A 72 0.08 7.78 7.19
N THR A 73 1.08 8.51 6.72
CA THR A 73 1.96 9.30 7.59
C THR A 73 1.47 10.72 7.81
N SER A 74 0.68 11.27 6.88
CA SER A 74 -0.01 12.54 7.06
C SER A 74 -1.28 12.60 6.21
N HIS A 75 -2.25 13.42 6.62
CA HIS A 75 -3.42 13.74 5.82
C HIS A 75 -3.91 15.14 6.17
N VAL A 76 -4.42 15.83 5.16
CA VAL A 76 -5.17 17.09 5.26
C VAL A 76 -6.58 16.90 4.71
N SER A 77 -6.73 15.96 3.78
CA SER A 77 -8.01 15.49 3.24
C SER A 77 -8.08 13.97 3.26
N ALA A 78 -9.21 13.41 2.86
CA ALA A 78 -9.32 11.97 2.62
C ALA A 78 -8.36 11.52 1.50
N ILE A 79 -7.81 10.33 1.65
CA ILE A 79 -7.00 9.61 0.66
C ILE A 79 -7.79 8.36 0.26
N GLU A 80 -8.05 8.20 -1.03
CA GLU A 80 -8.66 6.98 -1.57
C GLU A 80 -7.56 6.05 -2.08
N TRP A 81 -7.72 4.75 -1.85
CA TRP A 81 -6.67 3.78 -2.15
C TRP A 81 -7.23 2.42 -2.57
N ALA A 82 -6.44 1.71 -3.36
CA ALA A 82 -6.67 0.34 -3.76
C ALA A 82 -5.34 -0.41 -3.87
N VAL A 83 -5.27 -1.60 -3.26
CA VAL A 83 -4.18 -2.56 -3.40
C VAL A 83 -4.76 -3.85 -3.96
N ILE A 84 -4.40 -4.16 -5.21
CA ILE A 84 -4.96 -5.26 -5.97
C ILE A 84 -3.84 -6.29 -6.18
N PRO A 85 -3.98 -7.52 -5.65
CA PRO A 85 -3.05 -8.60 -6.00
C PRO A 85 -3.13 -8.83 -7.52
N GLY A 86 -1.98 -8.82 -8.19
CA GLY A 86 -1.88 -9.18 -9.60
C GLY A 86 -1.90 -10.70 -9.78
N ASP A 87 -2.20 -11.16 -11.00
CA ASP A 87 -2.11 -12.57 -11.33
C ASP A 87 -0.65 -13.04 -11.32
N LEU A 88 -0.44 -14.27 -10.85
CA LEU A 88 0.83 -14.98 -10.94
C LEU A 88 1.27 -14.96 -12.41
N LYS A 89 2.54 -14.60 -12.69
CA LYS A 89 3.11 -14.77 -14.04
C LYS A 89 2.86 -16.22 -14.46
N SER A 90 2.07 -16.41 -15.52
CA SER A 90 1.86 -17.68 -16.21
C SER A 90 3.18 -18.23 -16.75
#